data_AF-A0AA36M735-F1
#
_entry.id   AF-A0AA36M735-F1
#
_cell.length_a   1.000
_cell.length_b   1.000
_cell.length_c   1.000
_cell.angle_alpha   90.00
_cell.angle_beta   90.00
_cell.angle_gamma   90.00
#
_symmetry.space_group_name_H-M   'P 1'
#
loop_
_entity.id
_entity.type
_entity.pdbx_description
1 polymer ?
#
loop_
_entity_poly.entity_id
_entity_poly.type
_entity_poly.pdbx_seq_one_letter_code
_entity_poly.pdbx_strand_id
1 'polypeptide(L)'
;MVKFKSRYILLEMENFSENKLSLTRAALFTTIAETVGDFHGDRGFAWVRAGLVVKVIDGDIALVRVESSSEKFVTSVIPFITNINGTELILRTLFIGFQAGASELVKNSLSNIDERNFMVF
;
A
#
# COMPACT_ATOMS: atom_id res chain seq x y z
N MET A 1 -4.56 27.66 5.94
CA MET A 1 -4.70 26.27 6.43
C MET A 1 -3.75 25.38 5.64
N VAL A 2 -2.71 24.82 6.29
CA VAL A 2 -1.72 23.95 5.63
C VAL A 2 -2.27 22.52 5.56
N LYS A 3 -2.31 21.92 4.37
CA LYS A 3 -2.78 20.54 4.16
C LYS A 3 -1.60 19.58 4.16
N PHE A 4 -1.73 18.45 4.84
CA PHE A 4 -0.76 17.36 4.76
C PHE A 4 -0.78 16.74 3.36
N LYS A 5 0.41 16.59 2.75
CA LYS A 5 0.54 15.98 1.42
C LYS A 5 0.55 14.47 1.54
N SER A 6 -0.31 13.82 0.75
CA SER A 6 -0.44 12.36 0.70
C SER A 6 0.12 11.82 -0.62
N ARG A 7 0.60 10.58 -0.55
CA ARG A 7 1.11 9.79 -1.66
C ARG A 7 0.31 8.51 -1.77
N TYR A 8 0.15 8.04 -2.98
CA TYR A 8 -0.52 6.80 -3.29
C TYR A 8 0.45 5.90 -4.02
N ILE A 9 0.58 4.69 -3.53
CA ILE A 9 1.46 3.66 -4.04
C ILE A 9 0.55 2.54 -4.54
N LEU A 10 0.64 2.26 -5.83
CA LEU A 10 -0.01 1.13 -6.46
C LEU A 10 0.96 -0.06 -6.41
N LEU A 11 0.51 -1.13 -5.77
CA LEU A 11 1.25 -2.35 -5.57
C LEU A 11 0.60 -3.49 -6.36
N GLU A 12 1.45 -4.31 -6.95
CA GLU A 12 1.09 -5.61 -7.53
C GLU A 12 1.68 -6.71 -6.64
N MET A 13 0.92 -7.77 -6.45
CA MET A 13 1.20 -8.90 -5.58
C MET A 13 1.28 -10.15 -6.44
N GLU A 14 2.50 -10.66 -6.61
CA GLU A 14 2.74 -11.89 -7.37
C GLU A 14 2.81 -13.06 -6.38
N ASN A 15 1.79 -13.92 -6.36
CA ASN A 15 1.76 -15.11 -5.52
C ASN A 15 2.54 -16.27 -6.15
N PHE A 16 3.28 -17.02 -5.34
CA PHE A 16 3.91 -18.27 -5.79
C PHE A 16 3.00 -19.49 -5.65
N SER A 17 1.91 -19.39 -4.89
CA SER A 17 0.94 -20.45 -4.71
C SER A 17 -0.23 -20.33 -5.69
N GLU A 18 -0.77 -21.46 -6.17
CA GLU A 18 -2.00 -21.52 -6.98
C GLU A 18 -3.26 -21.12 -6.20
N ASN A 19 -3.16 -21.00 -4.87
CA ASN A 19 -4.27 -20.58 -4.03
C ASN A 19 -4.55 -19.08 -4.18
N LYS A 20 -5.84 -18.73 -4.19
CA LYS A 20 -6.30 -17.34 -4.28
C LYS A 20 -5.80 -16.53 -3.07
N LEU A 21 -5.19 -15.36 -3.30
CA LEU A 21 -4.73 -14.45 -2.25
C LEU A 21 -5.92 -14.05 -1.36
N SER A 22 -5.95 -14.52 -0.11
CA SER A 22 -6.90 -14.04 0.90
C SER A 22 -6.23 -12.97 1.74
N LEU A 23 -5.97 -11.81 1.13
CA LEU A 23 -5.26 -10.73 1.78
C LEU A 23 -6.24 -9.75 2.42
N THR A 24 -6.11 -9.55 3.73
CA THR A 24 -6.87 -8.53 4.44
C THR A 24 -6.12 -7.21 4.46
N ARG A 25 -6.87 -6.10 4.45
CA ARG A 25 -6.30 -4.73 4.58
C ARG A 25 -5.46 -4.59 5.85
N ALA A 26 -5.90 -5.24 6.93
CA ALA A 26 -5.18 -5.26 8.20
C ALA A 26 -3.85 -6.02 8.10
N ALA A 27 -3.82 -7.17 7.43
CA ALA A 27 -2.58 -7.94 7.22
C ALA A 27 -1.56 -7.13 6.42
N LEU A 28 -1.96 -6.56 5.28
CA LEU A 28 -1.05 -5.75 4.45
C LEU A 28 -0.54 -4.51 5.21
N PHE A 29 -1.41 -3.82 5.94
CA PHE A 29 -1.02 -2.69 6.77
C PHE A 29 0.03 -3.09 7.82
N THR A 30 -0.25 -4.17 8.55
CA THR A 30 0.58 -4.64 9.67
C THR A 30 1.93 -5.08 9.14
N THR A 31 1.98 -5.88 8.09
CA THR A 31 3.23 -6.33 7.49
C THR A 31 4.08 -5.17 6.98
N ILE A 32 3.51 -4.20 6.26
CA ILE A 32 4.28 -3.03 5.81
C ILE A 32 4.83 -2.26 7.02
N ALA A 33 4.00 -1.99 8.03
CA ALA A 33 4.43 -1.22 9.19
C ALA A 33 5.54 -1.94 9.97
N GLU A 34 5.37 -3.23 10.25
CA GLU A 34 6.35 -4.06 10.97
C GLU A 34 7.66 -4.18 10.19
N THR A 35 7.63 -4.45 8.89
CA THR A 35 8.85 -4.50 8.07
C THR A 35 9.55 -3.12 8.03
N VAL A 36 8.81 -2.01 8.01
CA VAL A 36 9.43 -0.69 8.20
C VAL A 36 10.11 -0.59 9.56
N GLY A 37 9.48 -1.11 10.62
CA GLY A 37 10.08 -1.17 11.96
C GLY A 37 11.36 -1.99 11.99
N ASP A 38 11.40 -3.13 11.32
CA ASP A 38 12.57 -4.00 11.25
C ASP A 38 13.76 -3.32 10.55
N PHE A 39 13.51 -2.57 9.48
CA PHE A 39 14.56 -1.91 8.70
C PHE A 39 14.95 -0.51 9.23
N HIS A 40 14.00 0.25 9.76
CA HIS A 40 14.16 1.68 10.11
C HIS A 40 13.96 1.97 11.61
N GLY A 41 13.77 0.92 12.42
CA GLY A 41 13.55 0.99 13.86
C GLY A 41 12.21 1.59 14.26
N ASP A 42 12.03 1.79 15.57
CA ASP A 42 10.80 2.33 16.17
C ASP A 42 10.38 3.68 15.59
N ARG A 43 11.37 4.51 15.22
CA ARG A 43 11.13 5.81 14.59
C ARG A 43 10.47 5.64 13.21
N GLY A 44 10.96 4.71 12.39
CA GLY A 44 10.35 4.44 11.08
C GLY A 44 8.94 3.88 11.23
N PHE A 45 8.78 2.91 12.13
CA PHE A 45 7.49 2.30 12.46
C PHE A 45 6.44 3.36 12.84
N ALA A 46 6.76 4.22 13.82
CA ALA A 46 5.85 5.24 14.30
C ALA A 46 5.46 6.27 13.22
N TRP A 47 6.44 6.66 12.38
CA TRP A 47 6.22 7.63 11.31
C TRP A 47 5.29 7.09 10.22
N VAL A 48 5.47 5.83 9.82
CA VAL A 48 4.64 5.19 8.80
C VAL A 48 3.25 4.90 9.36
N ARG A 49 3.15 4.38 10.59
CA ARG A 49 1.87 4.01 11.21
C ARG A 49 0.85 5.16 11.28
N ALA A 50 1.32 6.40 11.45
CA ALA A 50 0.44 7.58 11.51
C ALA A 50 -0.21 7.95 10.16
N GLY A 51 0.47 7.67 9.04
CA GLY A 51 0.06 8.11 7.71
C GLY A 51 -0.32 6.98 6.74
N LEU A 52 -0.02 5.73 7.07
CA LEU A 52 -0.28 4.54 6.25
C LEU A 52 -1.76 4.15 6.28
N VAL A 53 -2.38 4.01 5.12
CA VAL A 53 -3.75 3.51 4.98
C VAL A 53 -3.86 2.62 3.75
N VAL A 54 -4.31 1.38 3.92
CA VAL A 54 -4.65 0.50 2.79
C VAL A 54 -6.05 0.85 2.31
N LYS A 55 -6.16 1.46 1.12
CA LYS A 55 -7.42 1.96 0.56
C LYS A 55 -8.19 0.86 -0.16
N VAL A 56 -7.51 0.14 -1.05
CA VAL A 56 -8.11 -0.89 -1.91
C VAL A 56 -7.21 -2.12 -1.91
N ILE A 57 -7.85 -3.29 -1.89
CA ILE A 57 -7.26 -4.58 -2.25
C ILE A 57 -8.25 -5.19 -3.22
N ASP A 58 -7.79 -5.53 -4.42
CA ASP A 58 -8.58 -6.23 -5.44
C ASP A 58 -7.70 -7.26 -6.14
N GLY A 59 -7.91 -8.53 -5.81
CA GLY A 59 -7.06 -9.64 -6.25
C GLY A 59 -5.58 -9.37 -5.94
N ASP A 60 -4.80 -9.22 -7.00
CA ASP A 60 -3.35 -9.05 -6.96
C ASP A 60 -2.93 -7.58 -6.91
N ILE A 61 -3.87 -6.62 -6.87
CA ILE A 61 -3.58 -5.18 -6.84
C ILE A 61 -3.96 -4.59 -5.48
N ALA A 62 -3.08 -3.77 -4.92
CA ALA A 62 -3.35 -3.01 -3.71
C ALA A 62 -3.02 -1.52 -3.90
N LEU A 63 -3.87 -0.65 -3.34
CA LEU A 63 -3.64 0.79 -3.28
C LEU A 63 -3.38 1.21 -1.85
N VAL A 64 -2.19 1.74 -1.61
CA VAL A 64 -1.74 2.19 -0.29
C VAL A 64 -1.54 3.69 -0.30
N ARG A 65 -2.15 4.39 0.65
CA ARG A 65 -1.88 5.80 0.93
C ARG A 65 -0.82 5.91 2.02
N VAL A 66 0.13 6.81 1.84
CA VAL A 66 1.14 7.19 2.83
C VAL A 66 1.27 8.70 2.90
N GLU A 67 1.87 9.23 3.96
CA GLU A 67 2.26 10.64 4.00
C GLU A 67 3.48 10.86 3.10
N SER A 68 3.58 12.02 2.44
CA SER A 68 4.76 12.35 1.62
C SER A 68 6.07 12.33 2.41
N SER A 69 6.02 12.59 3.72
CA SER A 69 7.21 12.52 4.59
C SER A 69 7.66 11.09 4.90
N SER A 70 6.71 10.14 4.92
CA SER A 70 6.93 8.74 5.26
C SER A 70 7.13 7.83 4.03
N GLU A 71 6.82 8.34 2.82
CA GLU A 71 6.89 7.62 1.54
C GLU A 71 8.18 6.81 1.38
N LYS A 72 9.34 7.44 1.60
CA LYS A 72 10.66 6.83 1.43
C LYS A 72 10.88 5.59 2.29
N PHE A 73 10.29 5.53 3.49
CA PHE A 73 10.43 4.38 4.37
C PHE A 73 9.64 3.20 3.82
N VAL A 74 8.41 3.45 3.39
CA VAL A 74 7.55 2.42 2.80
C VAL A 74 8.14 1.90 1.51
N THR A 75 8.47 2.77 0.54
CA THR A 75 8.98 2.34 -0.77
C THR A 75 10.30 1.59 -0.67
N SER A 76 11.14 1.91 0.32
CA SER A 76 12.39 1.17 0.55
C SER A 76 12.18 -0.27 1.01
N VAL A 77 11.07 -0.58 1.71
CA VAL A 77 10.83 -1.92 2.26
C VAL A 77 9.95 -2.81 1.39
N ILE A 78 9.12 -2.23 0.52
CA ILE A 78 8.22 -2.98 -0.38
C ILE A 78 8.90 -4.20 -1.05
N PRO A 79 10.07 -4.08 -1.71
CA PRO A 79 10.67 -5.23 -2.41
C PRO A 79 11.19 -6.33 -1.47
N PHE A 80 11.31 -6.06 -0.17
CA PHE A 80 11.78 -7.03 0.83
C PHE A 80 10.66 -7.79 1.52
N ILE A 81 9.40 -7.42 1.28
CA ILE A 81 8.24 -8.13 1.81
C ILE A 81 8.00 -9.37 0.93
N THR A 82 8.38 -10.53 1.44
CA THR A 82 8.26 -11.83 0.74
C THR A 82 7.16 -12.73 1.30
N ASN A 83 6.59 -12.38 2.45
CA ASN A 83 5.54 -13.15 3.10
C ASN A 83 4.51 -12.22 3.72
N ILE A 84 3.23 -12.48 3.46
CA ILE A 84 2.13 -11.83 4.18
C ILE A 84 1.18 -12.90 4.72
N ASN A 85 1.03 -12.94 6.05
CA ASN A 85 0.13 -13.86 6.75
C ASN A 85 0.30 -15.34 6.35
N GLY A 86 1.54 -15.77 6.13
CA GLY A 86 1.88 -17.14 5.72
C GLY A 86 1.79 -17.41 4.23
N THR A 87 1.40 -16.43 3.40
CA THR A 87 1.42 -16.53 1.94
C THR A 87 2.72 -15.95 1.39
N GLU A 88 3.49 -16.75 0.66
CA GLU A 88 4.70 -16.30 -0.04
C GLU A 88 4.33 -15.53 -1.30
N LEU A 89 4.83 -14.30 -1.43
CA LEU A 89 4.53 -13.42 -2.55
C LEU A 89 5.68 -12.44 -2.80
N ILE A 90 5.67 -11.80 -3.97
CA ILE A 90 6.51 -10.62 -4.25
C ILE A 90 5.62 -9.40 -4.36
N LEU A 91 5.97 -8.32 -3.66
CA LEU A 91 5.38 -7.01 -3.87
C LEU A 91 6.18 -6.22 -4.91
N ARG A 92 5.51 -5.80 -5.98
CA ARG A 92 6.05 -4.89 -7.00
C ARG A 92 5.36 -3.54 -6.90
N THR A 93 6.15 -2.46 -6.94
CA THR A 93 5.59 -1.12 -7.05
C THR A 93 5.33 -0.81 -8.52
N LEU A 94 4.06 -0.67 -8.89
CA LEU A 94 3.66 -0.29 -10.25
C LEU A 94 3.75 1.22 -10.46
N PHE A 95 3.30 2.00 -9.47
CA PHE A 95 3.20 3.44 -9.59
C PHE A 95 3.24 4.13 -8.23
N ILE A 96 3.83 5.33 -8.20
CA ILE A 96 3.79 6.23 -7.04
C ILE A 96 3.33 7.61 -7.53
N GLY A 97 2.25 8.13 -6.94
CA GLY A 97 1.68 9.40 -7.38
C GLY A 97 1.01 10.22 -6.28
N PHE A 98 0.63 11.44 -6.66
CA PHE A 98 -0.21 12.32 -5.84
C PHE A 98 -1.70 12.03 -6.09
N GLN A 99 -2.53 12.43 -5.13
CA GLN A 99 -3.98 12.22 -5.10
C GLN A 99 -4.72 12.42 -6.43
N ALA A 100 -4.41 13.49 -7.18
CA ALA A 100 -5.08 13.78 -8.46
C ALA A 100 -4.71 12.80 -9.59
N GLY A 101 -3.47 12.31 -9.64
CA GLY A 101 -3.04 11.35 -10.66
C GLY A 101 -3.35 9.89 -10.29
N ALA A 102 -3.36 9.59 -8.99
CA ALA A 102 -3.66 8.25 -8.50
C ALA A 102 -5.13 7.87 -8.70
N SER A 103 -6.07 8.80 -8.55
CA SER A 103 -7.49 8.50 -8.81
C SER A 103 -7.76 8.18 -10.28
N GLU A 104 -7.08 8.84 -11.22
CA GLU A 104 -7.26 8.59 -12.66
C GLU A 104 -6.71 7.21 -13.06
N LEU A 105 -5.51 6.88 -12.60
CA LEU A 105 -4.87 5.59 -12.91
C LEU A 105 -5.57 4.43 -12.23
N VAL A 106 -6.03 4.60 -10.98
CA VAL A 106 -6.78 3.56 -10.30
C VAL A 106 -8.16 3.36 -10.94
N LYS A 107 -8.82 4.41 -11.44
CA LYS A 107 -10.04 4.28 -12.27
C LYS A 107 -9.78 3.49 -13.55
N ASN A 108 -8.65 3.73 -14.21
CA ASN A 108 -8.30 3.04 -15.45
C ASN A 108 -7.86 1.58 -15.23
N SER A 109 -7.22 1.27 -14.11
CA SER A 109 -6.77 -0.08 -13.77
C SER A 109 -7.84 -0.93 -13.08
N LEU A 110 -8.80 -0.31 -12.38
CA LEU A 110 -9.84 -0.99 -11.59
C LEU A 110 -11.25 -0.57 -12.08
N SER A 111 -11.56 -0.89 -13.34
CA SER A 111 -12.83 -0.55 -14.02
C SER A 111 -14.12 -1.12 -13.38
N ASN A 112 -14.02 -1.82 -12.24
CA ASN A 112 -15.11 -2.56 -11.60
C ASN A 112 -15.34 -2.28 -10.11
N ILE A 113 -14.66 -1.30 -9.49
CA ILE A 113 -14.82 -1.04 -8.04
C ILE A 113 -15.65 0.23 -7.79
N ASP A 114 -16.69 0.07 -6.96
CA ASP A 114 -17.69 1.06 -6.55
C ASP A 114 -17.07 2.44 -6.23
N GLU A 115 -17.45 3.44 -7.04
CA GLU A 115 -16.96 4.84 -7.02
C GLU A 115 -17.08 5.51 -5.64
N ARG A 116 -17.96 4.97 -4.77
CA ARG A 116 -18.28 5.52 -3.44
C ARG A 116 -17.13 5.43 -2.44
N ASN A 117 -16.17 4.51 -2.61
CA ASN A 117 -15.01 4.41 -1.71
C ASN A 117 -13.87 5.37 -2.05
N PHE A 118 -13.88 5.98 -3.23
CA PHE A 118 -12.87 6.96 -3.67
C PHE A 118 -13.21 8.39 -3.28
N MET A 119 -14.50 8.72 -3.08
CA MET A 119 -14.97 10.08 -2.81
C MET A 119 -14.98 10.51 -1.34
N VAL A 120 -14.66 9.62 -0.40
CA VAL A 120 -14.54 10.01 1.01
C VAL A 120 -13.14 10.60 1.25
N PHE A 121 -13.02 11.89 0.90
CA PHE A 121 -11.84 12.73 1.05
C PHE A 121 -11.81 13.46 2.39
#